data_AF-A0A182WGX0-F1
#
_entry.id   AF-A0A182WGX0-F1
#
_cell.length_a   1.000
_cell.length_b   1.000
_cell.length_c   1.000
_cell.angle_alpha   90.00
_cell.angle_beta   90.00
_cell.angle_gamma   90.00
#
_symmetry.space_group_name_H-M   'P 1'
#
loop_
_entity.id
_entity.type
_entity.pdbx_description
1 polymer ?
#
loop_
_entity_poly.entity_id
_entity_poly.type
_entity_poly.pdbx_seq_one_letter_code
_entity_poly.pdbx_strand_id
1 'polypeptide(L)'
;MLLILGQPDKLDDLQDILFDTAIKYTHTGFRVLFFTQKPLERVATSIREQFSDLFKMITFIYVESLDAALKRLLDLQRWTNCIPGLIIVESLDLLATSNSSDTLTKKDFQHALFLSTLADTVRTISVNQKGTCNCIVSLNNGPMATVPFELYFREHNVLDLNHIKESSDILSIMMENEHSIESNVP
;
A
#
# COMPACT_ATOMS: atom_id res chain seq x y z
N MET A 1 -3.33 3.76 8.04
CA MET A 1 -2.70 3.75 6.69
C MET A 1 -1.39 4.49 6.81
N LEU A 2 -0.36 4.01 6.14
CA LEU A 2 1.00 4.58 6.09
C LEU A 2 1.25 5.14 4.69
N LEU A 3 1.81 6.34 4.60
CA LEU A 3 2.26 6.97 3.36
C LEU A 3 3.79 6.97 3.31
N ILE A 4 4.36 6.55 2.19
CA ILE A 4 5.80 6.63 1.93
C ILE A 4 6.02 7.57 0.75
N LEU A 5 6.75 8.65 1.00
CA LEU A 5 7.19 9.61 -0.01
C LEU A 5 8.49 9.09 -0.62
N GLY A 6 8.41 8.58 -1.84
CA GLY A 6 9.55 8.08 -2.60
C GLY A 6 10.40 9.19 -3.21
N GLN A 7 11.48 8.77 -3.87
CA GLN A 7 12.37 9.63 -4.65
C GLN A 7 12.58 9.03 -6.04
N PRO A 8 12.65 9.84 -7.11
CA PRO A 8 12.78 9.35 -8.48
C PRO A 8 13.99 8.42 -8.69
N ASP A 9 15.09 8.72 -8.01
CA ASP A 9 16.37 8.01 -8.17
C ASP A 9 16.47 6.73 -7.32
N LYS A 10 15.46 6.42 -6.50
CA LYS A 10 15.44 5.28 -5.55
C LYS A 10 14.18 4.42 -5.67
N LEU A 11 13.55 4.43 -6.84
CA LEU A 11 12.34 3.66 -7.13
C LEU A 11 12.54 2.16 -6.92
N ASP A 12 13.61 1.61 -7.49
CA ASP A 12 13.91 0.19 -7.40
C ASP A 12 14.19 -0.22 -5.94
N ASP A 13 14.93 0.61 -5.20
CA ASP A 13 15.20 0.39 -3.78
C ASP A 13 13.91 0.38 -2.94
N LEU A 14 12.99 1.30 -3.18
CA LEU A 14 11.70 1.34 -2.49
C LEU A 14 10.83 0.12 -2.86
N GLN A 15 10.81 -0.29 -4.12
CA GLN A 15 10.10 -1.49 -4.55
C GLN A 15 10.64 -2.73 -3.83
N ASP A 16 11.95 -2.88 -3.73
CA ASP A 16 12.60 -3.98 -3.01
C ASP A 16 12.25 -3.96 -1.51
N ILE A 17 12.29 -2.79 -0.87
CA ILE A 17 11.90 -2.64 0.54
C ILE A 17 10.42 -2.98 0.77
N LEU A 18 9.52 -2.51 -0.10
CA LEU A 18 8.08 -2.82 -0.03
C LEU A 18 7.82 -4.31 -0.23
N PHE A 19 8.55 -4.95 -1.14
CA PHE A 19 8.43 -6.38 -1.39
C PHE A 19 8.95 -7.20 -0.19
N ASP A 20 10.11 -6.85 0.37
CA ASP A 20 10.63 -7.46 1.60
C ASP A 20 9.66 -7.26 2.78
N THR A 21 9.06 -6.08 2.89
CA THR A 21 7.99 -5.78 3.86
C THR A 21 6.80 -6.72 3.68
N ALA A 22 6.35 -6.94 2.44
CA ALA A 22 5.24 -7.84 2.14
C ALA A 22 5.57 -9.28 2.57
N ILE A 23 6.75 -9.79 2.22
CA ILE A 23 7.20 -11.14 2.60
C ILE A 23 7.27 -11.28 4.12
N LYS A 24 7.92 -10.33 4.81
CA LYS A 24 8.02 -10.34 6.27
C LYS A 24 6.66 -10.26 6.94
N TYR A 25 5.72 -9.47 6.40
CA TYR A 25 4.36 -9.40 6.92
C TYR A 25 3.65 -10.75 6.83
N THR A 26 3.85 -11.54 5.76
CA THR A 26 3.20 -12.86 5.65
C THR A 26 3.63 -13.87 6.73
N HIS A 27 4.78 -13.68 7.39
CA HIS A 27 5.17 -14.51 8.54
C HIS A 27 4.19 -14.42 9.71
N THR A 28 3.39 -13.35 9.79
CA THR A 28 2.33 -13.20 10.79
C THR A 28 1.08 -14.06 10.50
N GLY A 29 1.06 -14.77 9.36
CA GLY A 29 -0.05 -15.60 8.92
C GLY A 29 -1.10 -14.86 8.10
N PHE A 30 -0.95 -13.55 7.90
CA PHE A 30 -1.84 -12.74 7.07
C PHE A 30 -1.46 -12.74 5.59
N ARG A 31 -2.47 -12.65 4.73
CA ARG A 31 -2.30 -12.44 3.29
C ARG A 31 -2.01 -10.98 2.98
N VAL A 32 -1.26 -10.74 1.92
CA VAL A 32 -0.90 -9.39 1.43
C VAL A 32 -1.45 -9.20 0.03
N LEU A 33 -2.08 -8.05 -0.24
CA LEU A 33 -2.36 -7.59 -1.60
C LEU A 33 -1.34 -6.55 -2.01
N PHE A 34 -0.70 -6.75 -3.15
CA PHE A 34 0.34 -5.86 -3.66
C PHE A 34 -0.11 -5.26 -4.99
N PHE A 35 -0.61 -4.03 -4.96
CA PHE A 35 -0.99 -3.28 -6.15
C PHE A 35 0.25 -2.63 -6.77
N THR A 36 0.49 -2.91 -8.05
CA THR A 36 1.63 -2.38 -8.80
C THR A 36 1.29 -2.24 -10.28
N GLN A 37 2.00 -1.38 -11.01
CA GLN A 37 1.81 -1.22 -12.45
C GLN A 37 2.41 -2.35 -13.26
N LYS A 38 3.54 -2.90 -12.83
CA LYS A 38 4.34 -3.84 -13.61
C LYS A 38 4.64 -5.10 -12.81
N PRO A 39 4.79 -6.25 -13.48
CA PRO A 39 5.37 -7.44 -12.85
C PRO A 39 6.69 -7.10 -12.18
N LEU A 40 6.93 -7.64 -10.99
CA LEU A 40 8.24 -7.57 -10.34
C LEU A 40 9.25 -8.34 -11.21
N GLU A 41 10.09 -7.60 -11.95
CA GLU A 41 11.02 -8.18 -12.93
C GLU A 41 12.19 -8.91 -12.25
N ARG A 42 12.51 -8.58 -11.00
CA ARG A 42 13.66 -9.13 -10.28
C ARG A 42 13.35 -9.49 -8.83
N VAL A 43 12.60 -10.56 -8.62
CA VAL A 43 12.76 -11.30 -7.36
C VAL A 43 13.87 -12.31 -7.58
N ALA A 44 15.01 -12.13 -6.91
CA ALA A 44 16.13 -13.06 -7.00
C ALA A 44 15.65 -14.51 -6.76
N THR A 45 16.11 -15.46 -7.59
CA THR A 45 15.65 -16.86 -7.54
C THR A 45 15.81 -17.48 -6.15
N SER A 46 16.88 -17.10 -5.44
CA SER A 46 17.14 -17.49 -4.05
C SER A 46 16.01 -17.09 -3.09
N ILE A 47 15.42 -15.90 -3.26
CA ILE A 47 14.30 -15.41 -2.43
C ILE A 47 13.02 -16.19 -2.78
N ARG A 48 12.77 -16.44 -4.08
CA ARG A 48 11.60 -17.22 -4.50
C ARG A 48 11.62 -18.65 -3.96
N GLU A 49 12.79 -19.29 -3.96
CA GLU A 49 12.95 -20.66 -3.48
C GLU A 49 12.90 -20.73 -1.95
N GLN A 50 13.56 -19.80 -1.26
CA GLN A 50 13.59 -19.78 0.21
C GLN A 50 12.23 -19.45 0.83
N PHE A 51 11.40 -18.65 0.15
CA PHE A 51 10.14 -18.15 0.67
C PHE A 51 8.93 -18.57 -0.18
N SER A 52 9.01 -19.69 -0.90
CA SER A 52 8.00 -20.09 -1.89
C SER A 52 6.58 -20.20 -1.33
N ASP A 53 6.43 -20.62 -0.08
CA ASP A 53 5.12 -20.73 0.57
C ASP A 53 4.58 -19.38 1.07
N LEU A 54 5.47 -18.50 1.53
CA LEU A 54 5.12 -17.13 1.89
C LEU A 54 4.75 -16.30 0.65
N PHE A 55 5.42 -16.56 -0.47
CA PHE A 55 5.10 -15.91 -1.74
C PHE A 55 3.65 -16.20 -2.18
N LYS A 56 3.11 -17.39 -1.89
CA LYS A 56 1.70 -17.74 -2.15
C LYS A 56 0.70 -16.96 -1.28
N MET A 57 1.16 -16.33 -0.20
CA MET A 57 0.35 -15.46 0.66
C MET A 57 0.28 -14.03 0.12
N ILE A 58 1.09 -13.68 -0.87
CA ILE A 58 1.05 -12.39 -1.57
C ILE A 58 0.27 -12.55 -2.87
N THR A 59 -0.75 -11.72 -3.06
CA THR A 59 -1.49 -11.60 -4.33
C THR A 59 -1.11 -10.30 -5.00
N PHE A 60 -0.49 -10.39 -6.18
CA PHE A 60 -0.16 -9.23 -6.99
C PHE A 60 -1.35 -8.78 -7.82
N ILE A 61 -1.66 -7.49 -7.74
CA ILE A 61 -2.74 -6.85 -8.48
C ILE A 61 -2.10 -5.85 -9.44
N TYR A 62 -1.95 -6.28 -10.69
CA TYR A 62 -1.38 -5.47 -11.75
C TYR A 62 -2.43 -4.53 -12.33
N VAL A 63 -2.22 -3.22 -12.18
CA VAL A 63 -3.16 -2.17 -12.62
C VAL A 63 -2.39 -1.05 -13.31
N GLU A 64 -2.78 -0.73 -14.54
CA GLU A 64 -2.11 0.30 -15.35
C GLU A 64 -2.75 1.70 -15.19
N SER A 65 -3.89 1.79 -14.49
CA SER A 65 -4.61 3.04 -14.30
C SER A 65 -5.33 3.09 -12.96
N LEU A 66 -5.58 4.32 -12.50
CA LEU A 66 -6.33 4.56 -11.27
C LEU A 66 -7.76 4.00 -11.33
N ASP A 67 -8.43 4.10 -12.48
CA ASP A 67 -9.78 3.56 -12.66
C ASP A 67 -9.80 2.03 -12.54
N ALA A 68 -8.78 1.35 -13.05
CA ALA A 68 -8.64 -0.09 -12.89
C ALA A 68 -8.38 -0.45 -11.42
N ALA A 69 -7.53 0.31 -10.73
CA ALA A 69 -7.26 0.14 -9.30
C ALA A 69 -8.51 0.36 -8.44
N LEU A 70 -9.31 1.40 -8.72
CA LEU A 70 -10.58 1.69 -8.06
C LEU A 70 -11.57 0.52 -8.18
N LYS A 71 -11.75 -0.02 -9.39
CA LYS A 71 -12.63 -1.18 -9.61
C LYS A 71 -12.21 -2.37 -8.76
N ARG A 72 -10.90 -2.64 -8.69
CA ARG A 72 -10.36 -3.72 -7.84
C ARG A 72 -10.63 -3.47 -6.37
N LEU A 73 -10.44 -2.26 -5.86
CA LEU A 73 -10.77 -1.94 -4.45
C LEU A 73 -12.26 -2.18 -4.14
N LEU A 74 -13.16 -1.77 -5.03
CA LEU A 74 -14.60 -2.02 -4.86
C LEU A 74 -14.94 -3.51 -4.88
N ASP A 75 -14.28 -4.30 -5.71
CA ASP A 75 -14.44 -5.76 -5.72
C ASP A 75 -13.96 -6.40 -4.41
N LEU A 76 -12.86 -5.90 -3.84
CA LEU A 76 -12.31 -6.39 -2.56
C LEU A 76 -13.27 -6.21 -1.38
N GLN A 77 -14.11 -5.17 -1.39
CA GLN A 77 -15.10 -4.96 -0.34
C GLN A 77 -16.13 -6.11 -0.24
N ARG A 78 -16.28 -6.89 -1.32
CA ARG A 78 -17.20 -8.03 -1.38
C ARG A 78 -16.54 -9.36 -1.00
N TRP A 79 -15.23 -9.36 -0.73
CA TRP A 79 -14.52 -10.58 -0.39
C TRP A 79 -14.89 -11.05 1.01
N THR A 80 -15.33 -12.31 1.07
CA THR A 80 -15.66 -13.01 2.33
C THR A 80 -14.65 -14.09 2.68
N ASN A 81 -13.77 -14.44 1.73
CA ASN A 81 -12.74 -15.46 1.87
C ASN A 81 -11.39 -14.87 1.44
N CYS A 82 -10.28 -15.41 1.97
CA CYS A 82 -8.92 -14.94 1.65
C CYS A 82 -8.70 -13.44 1.93
N ILE A 83 -9.26 -12.97 3.06
CA ILE A 83 -9.21 -11.56 3.47
C ILE A 83 -7.75 -11.18 3.80
N PRO A 84 -7.21 -10.09 3.23
CA PRO A 84 -5.83 -9.67 3.49
C PRO A 84 -5.67 -8.89 4.79
N GLY A 85 -4.57 -9.12 5.48
CA GLY A 85 -4.16 -8.29 6.63
C GLY A 85 -3.34 -7.06 6.23
N LEU A 86 -2.86 -6.99 4.97
CA LEU A 86 -2.11 -5.85 4.45
C LEU A 86 -2.45 -5.58 2.98
N ILE A 87 -2.66 -4.31 2.65
CA ILE A 87 -2.73 -3.80 1.28
C ILE A 87 -1.54 -2.87 1.05
N ILE A 88 -0.77 -3.11 0.00
CA ILE A 88 0.30 -2.22 -0.45
C ILE A 88 -0.13 -1.64 -1.80
N VAL A 89 -0.11 -0.31 -1.91
CA VAL A 89 -0.29 0.41 -3.17
C VAL A 89 1.03 1.07 -3.54
N GLU A 90 1.69 0.49 -4.54
CA GLU A 90 2.94 0.99 -5.05
C GLU A 90 2.73 2.16 -6.02
N SER A 91 3.49 3.24 -5.84
CA SER A 91 3.58 4.38 -6.78
C SER A 91 2.22 4.90 -7.25
N LEU A 92 1.36 5.30 -6.31
CA LEU A 92 -0.01 5.76 -6.59
C LEU A 92 -0.05 6.91 -7.61
N ASP A 93 0.89 7.84 -7.51
CA ASP A 93 1.02 8.98 -8.42
C ASP A 93 1.24 8.55 -9.88
N LEU A 94 1.90 7.42 -10.12
CA LEU A 94 2.07 6.89 -11.47
C LEU A 94 0.75 6.36 -12.04
N LEU A 95 -0.16 5.84 -11.21
CA LEU A 95 -1.48 5.32 -11.66
C LEU A 95 -2.39 6.42 -12.22
N ALA A 96 -2.16 7.68 -11.85
CA ALA A 96 -2.93 8.84 -12.30
C ALA A 96 -2.34 9.53 -13.55
N THR A 97 -1.24 9.01 -14.12
CA THR A 97 -0.55 9.66 -15.25
C THR A 97 -1.07 9.28 -16.63
N SER A 98 -2.06 8.39 -16.74
CA SER A 98 -2.47 7.80 -18.02
C SER A 98 -3.00 8.81 -19.06
N ASN A 99 -3.40 10.03 -18.65
CA ASN A 99 -3.80 11.11 -19.56
C ASN A 99 -3.00 12.39 -19.28
N SER A 100 -2.05 12.70 -20.16
CA SER A 100 -1.26 13.95 -20.10
C SER A 100 -2.09 15.23 -20.27
N SER A 101 -3.33 15.11 -20.76
CA SER A 101 -4.29 16.21 -20.95
C SER A 101 -5.10 16.56 -19.70
N ASP A 102 -5.04 15.76 -18.64
CA ASP A 102 -5.86 15.98 -17.46
C ASP A 102 -5.33 17.15 -16.61
N THR A 103 -6.23 18.07 -16.26
CA THR A 103 -5.92 19.21 -15.40
C THR A 103 -5.50 18.74 -14.01
N LEU A 104 -4.68 19.55 -13.31
CA LEU A 104 -4.23 19.26 -11.94
C LEU A 104 -5.42 18.92 -11.02
N THR A 105 -6.47 19.72 -11.05
CA THR A 105 -7.70 19.52 -10.27
C THR A 105 -8.37 18.16 -10.50
N LYS A 106 -8.32 17.63 -11.73
CA LYS A 106 -8.91 16.32 -12.04
C LYS A 106 -8.08 15.19 -11.43
N LYS A 107 -6.75 15.29 -11.48
CA LYS A 107 -5.83 14.33 -10.86
C LYS A 107 -5.96 14.33 -9.34
N ASP A 108 -6.08 15.50 -8.73
CA ASP A 108 -6.26 15.65 -7.29
C ASP A 108 -7.58 15.03 -6.82
N PHE A 109 -8.68 15.27 -7.54
CA PHE A 109 -9.97 14.64 -7.28
C PHE A 109 -9.88 13.11 -7.39
N GLN A 110 -9.22 12.61 -8.44
CA GLN A 110 -9.01 11.19 -8.66
C GLN A 110 -8.21 10.54 -7.52
N HIS A 111 -7.12 11.16 -7.07
CA HIS A 111 -6.36 10.69 -5.91
C HIS A 111 -7.20 10.68 -4.63
N ALA A 112 -7.96 11.73 -4.35
CA ALA A 112 -8.82 11.80 -3.18
C ALA A 112 -9.90 10.72 -3.21
N LEU A 113 -10.51 10.48 -4.38
CA LEU A 113 -11.49 9.40 -4.56
C LEU A 113 -10.86 8.02 -4.32
N PHE A 114 -9.66 7.79 -4.84
CA PHE A 114 -8.93 6.55 -4.62
C PHE A 114 -8.60 6.34 -3.14
N LEU A 115 -8.02 7.33 -2.47
CA LEU A 115 -7.68 7.24 -1.05
C LEU A 115 -8.91 7.04 -0.16
N SER A 116 -10.02 7.69 -0.48
CA SER A 116 -11.30 7.48 0.22
C SER A 116 -11.79 6.04 0.06
N THR A 117 -11.79 5.55 -1.19
CA THR A 117 -12.21 4.18 -1.49
C THR A 117 -11.28 3.16 -0.83
N LEU A 118 -9.98 3.42 -0.80
CA LEU A 118 -8.97 2.59 -0.14
C LEU A 118 -9.21 2.55 1.37
N ALA A 119 -9.42 3.69 2.02
CA ALA A 119 -9.73 3.77 3.44
C ALA A 119 -11.00 2.98 3.80
N ASP A 120 -12.07 3.13 3.02
CA ASP A 120 -13.32 2.37 3.20
C ASP A 120 -13.11 0.87 2.98
N THR A 121 -12.28 0.51 2.01
CA THR A 121 -11.94 -0.89 1.72
C THR A 121 -11.16 -1.51 2.88
N VAL A 122 -10.13 -0.82 3.38
CA VAL A 122 -9.33 -1.24 4.54
C VAL A 122 -10.22 -1.40 5.78
N ARG A 123 -11.14 -0.46 6.02
CA ARG A 123 -12.10 -0.54 7.13
C ARG A 123 -13.03 -1.74 6.98
N THR A 124 -13.63 -1.93 5.81
CA THR A 124 -14.52 -3.06 5.52
C THR A 124 -13.83 -4.39 5.73
N ILE A 125 -12.61 -4.54 5.20
CA ILE A 125 -11.77 -5.72 5.37
C ILE A 125 -11.47 -5.97 6.86
N SER A 126 -11.09 -4.91 7.60
CA SER A 126 -10.80 -5.00 9.03
C SER A 126 -12.00 -5.54 9.83
N VAL A 127 -13.20 -5.03 9.53
CA VAL A 127 -14.45 -5.51 10.15
C VAL A 127 -14.71 -6.97 9.80
N ASN A 128 -14.55 -7.35 8.53
CA ASN A 128 -14.84 -8.70 8.07
C ASN A 128 -13.88 -9.76 8.68
N GLN A 129 -12.60 -9.42 8.87
CA GLN A 129 -11.63 -10.33 9.50
C GLN A 129 -11.61 -10.25 11.04
N LYS A 130 -12.37 -9.34 11.65
CA LYS A 130 -12.34 -9.05 13.11
C LYS A 130 -10.94 -8.72 13.62
N GLY A 131 -10.19 -7.93 12.85
CA GLY A 131 -8.80 -7.56 13.14
C GLY A 131 -8.33 -6.44 12.23
N THR A 132 -7.13 -5.91 12.45
CA THR A 132 -6.63 -4.75 11.70
C THR A 132 -6.14 -5.15 10.31
N CYS A 133 -6.68 -4.51 9.27
CA CYS A 133 -6.07 -4.52 7.95
C CYS A 133 -5.20 -3.27 7.85
N ASN A 134 -3.90 -3.47 7.66
CA ASN A 134 -2.98 -2.37 7.46
C ASN A 134 -2.90 -2.00 5.98
N CYS A 135 -2.46 -0.77 5.73
CA CYS A 135 -2.33 -0.27 4.37
C CYS A 135 -1.11 0.62 4.24
N ILE A 136 -0.30 0.37 3.21
CA ILE A 136 0.84 1.18 2.81
C ILE A 136 0.53 1.77 1.44
N VAL A 137 0.72 3.07 1.28
CA VAL A 137 0.66 3.77 0.00
C VAL A 137 2.02 4.40 -0.22
N SER A 138 2.59 4.24 -1.41
CA SER A 138 3.83 4.93 -1.79
C SER A 138 3.60 5.87 -2.96
N LEU A 139 4.40 6.93 -3.02
CA LEU A 139 4.49 7.87 -4.13
C LEU A 139 5.89 7.81 -4.73
N ASN A 140 6.02 8.03 -6.02
CA ASN A 140 7.30 8.14 -6.71
C ASN A 140 7.83 9.59 -6.69
N ASN A 141 6.98 10.55 -7.04
CA ASN A 141 7.34 11.98 -7.15
C ASN A 141 6.14 12.91 -6.90
N GLY A 142 5.53 12.81 -5.72
CA GLY A 142 4.43 13.68 -5.33
C GLY A 142 4.87 14.75 -4.33
N PRO A 143 4.90 16.05 -4.65
CA PRO A 143 4.85 17.06 -3.60
C PRO A 143 3.55 16.86 -2.81
N MET A 144 3.63 16.80 -1.48
CA MET A 144 2.45 16.65 -0.60
C MET A 144 1.36 17.72 -0.84
N ALA A 145 1.71 18.82 -1.53
CA ALA A 145 0.82 19.95 -1.79
C ALA A 145 -0.37 19.66 -2.72
N THR A 146 -0.38 18.55 -3.48
CA THR A 146 -1.43 18.30 -4.50
C THR A 146 -2.59 17.42 -4.02
N VAL A 147 -2.47 16.70 -2.92
CA VAL A 147 -3.55 15.84 -2.39
C VAL A 147 -3.72 16.15 -0.90
N PRO A 148 -4.96 16.25 -0.37
CA PRO A 148 -5.19 16.50 1.05
C PRO A 148 -4.88 15.24 1.88
N PHE A 149 -3.61 14.82 1.87
CA PHE A 149 -3.12 13.62 2.53
C PHE A 149 -3.38 13.67 4.04
N GLU A 150 -3.42 14.87 4.63
CA GLU A 150 -3.79 15.10 6.03
C GLU A 150 -5.18 14.55 6.41
N LEU A 151 -6.10 14.40 5.44
CA LEU A 151 -7.41 13.78 5.69
C LEU A 151 -7.34 12.26 5.85
N TYR A 152 -6.29 11.63 5.32
CA TYR A 152 -6.17 10.17 5.20
C TYR A 152 -5.01 9.59 6.00
N PHE A 153 -3.99 10.40 6.27
CA PHE A 153 -2.75 10.01 6.94
C PHE A 153 -2.49 10.94 8.13
N ARG A 154 -2.20 10.34 9.29
CA ARG A 154 -1.69 11.08 10.44
C ARG A 154 -0.24 11.45 10.17
N GLU A 155 0.23 12.56 10.74
CA GLU A 155 1.59 13.07 10.50
C GLU A 155 2.69 12.03 10.78
N HIS A 156 2.59 11.25 11.87
CA HIS A 156 3.52 10.16 12.19
C HIS A 156 3.41 8.93 11.28
N ASN A 157 2.40 8.88 10.41
CA ASN A 157 2.18 7.84 9.41
C ASN A 157 2.59 8.29 8.01
N VAL A 158 3.41 9.35 7.91
CA VAL A 158 4.03 9.79 6.66
C VAL A 158 5.54 9.65 6.81
N LEU A 159 6.16 8.85 5.94
CA LEU A 159 7.59 8.57 5.96
C LEU A 159 8.24 9.09 4.69
N ASP A 160 9.42 9.67 4.85
CA ASP A 160 10.32 9.98 3.73
C ASP A 160 11.22 8.75 3.49
N LEU A 161 11.36 8.35 2.22
CA LEU A 161 12.22 7.22 1.83
C LEU A 161 13.66 7.35 2.35
N ASN A 162 14.19 8.56 2.55
CA ASN A 162 15.52 8.76 3.12
C ASN A 162 15.66 8.27 4.57
N HIS A 163 14.55 8.13 5.28
CA HIS A 163 14.52 7.61 6.64
C HIS A 163 14.23 6.11 6.69
N ILE A 164 13.97 5.48 5.55
CA ILE A 164 13.71 4.04 5.45
C ILE A 164 14.96 3.37 4.90
N LYS A 165 15.59 2.50 5.69
CA LYS A 165 16.77 1.72 5.27
C LYS A 165 16.39 0.29 4.94
N GLU A 166 15.43 -0.26 5.67
CA GLU A 166 14.99 -1.64 5.51
C GLU A 166 13.51 -1.79 5.88
N SER A 167 12.94 -2.96 5.58
CA SER A 167 11.52 -3.24 5.89
C SER A 167 11.17 -3.12 7.38
N SER A 168 12.15 -3.30 8.29
CA SER A 168 11.92 -3.29 9.73
C SER A 168 11.48 -1.90 10.22
N ASP A 169 11.97 -0.85 9.56
CA ASP A 169 11.58 0.54 9.82
C ASP A 169 10.08 0.73 9.56
N ILE A 170 9.57 0.17 8.45
CA ILE A 170 8.16 0.21 8.08
C ILE A 170 7.31 -0.62 9.05
N LEU A 171 7.72 -1.87 9.31
CA LEU A 171 6.97 -2.79 10.15
C LEU A 171 6.86 -2.31 11.60
N SER A 172 7.88 -1.67 12.14
CA SER A 172 7.87 -1.14 13.52
C SER A 172 6.78 -0.07 13.68
N ILE A 173 6.66 0.84 12.71
CA ILE A 173 5.63 1.90 12.72
C ILE A 173 4.23 1.30 12.56
N MET A 174 4.08 0.25 11.75
CA MET A 174 2.80 -0.45 11.63
C MET A 174 2.39 -1.13 12.95
N MET A 175 3.33 -1.76 13.66
CA MET A 175 3.06 -2.37 14.97
C MET A 175 2.66 -1.31 16.01
N GLU A 176 3.33 -0.16 16.06
CA GLU A 176 2.97 0.93 16.98
C GLU A 176 1.53 1.43 16.74
N ASN A 177 1.11 1.49 15.48
CA ASN A 177 -0.25 1.88 15.11
C ASN A 177 -1.31 0.89 15.63
N GLU A 178 -1.03 -0.43 15.63
CA GLU A 178 -1.96 -1.44 16.16
C GLU A 178 -2.16 -1.31 17.68
N HIS A 179 -1.07 -1.08 18.43
CA HIS A 179 -1.13 -0.94 19.89
C HIS A 179 -1.88 0.33 20.32
N SER A 180 -1.80 1.40 19.53
CA SER A 180 -2.52 2.65 19.79
C SER A 180 -4.05 2.52 19.68
N ILE A 181 -4.54 1.53 18.91
CA ILE A 181 -5.97 1.26 18.74
C ILE A 181 -6.51 0.44 19.91
N GLU A 182 -5.76 -0.55 20.40
CA GLU A 182 -6.17 -1.35 21.57
C GLU A 182 -6.27 -0.52 22.85
N SER A 183 -5.41 0.49 23.02
CA SER A 183 -5.45 1.40 24.16
C SER A 183 -6.61 2.41 24.16
N ASN A 184 -7.38 2.51 23.06
CA ASN A 184 -8.46 3.49 22.89
C ASN A 184 -9.86 2.86 22.74
N VAL A 185 -10.02 1.59 23.10
CA VAL A 185 -11.34 0.98 23.21
C VAL A 185 -11.83 1.18 24.66
N PRO A 186 -12.94 1.93 24.90
CA PRO A 186 -13.53 2.05 26.23
C PRO A 186 -14.13 0.74 26.73
#